data_AF-A0AB39YKH7-F1
#
_entry.id   AF-A0AB39YKH7-F1
#
_cell.length_a   1.000
_cell.length_b   1.000
_cell.length_c   1.000
_cell.angle_alpha   90.00
_cell.angle_beta   90.00
_cell.angle_gamma   90.00
#
_symmetry.space_group_name_H-M   'P 1'
#
loop_
_entity.id
_entity.type
_entity.pdbx_description
1 polymer ?
#
loop_
_entity_poly.entity_id
_entity_poly.type
_entity_poly.pdbx_seq_one_letter_code
_entity_poly.pdbx_strand_id
1 'polypeptide(L)'
;MSRSSPQGWKAEVATTLRAIQEVRQTCDNTELATVKHARKAGLSWAEIATALGVSRQAVWERWHEIDETLPKNDQWGPSALNDTASAGSAATDSSSA
;
A
#
# COMPACT_ATOMS: atom_id res chain seq x y z
N MET A 1 48.28 -1.80 -8.76
CA MET A 1 46.81 -1.85 -8.75
C MET A 1 46.37 -3.31 -8.89
N SER A 2 46.13 -3.99 -7.77
CA SER A 2 45.77 -5.42 -7.77
C SER A 2 44.28 -5.56 -8.12
N ARG A 3 43.98 -6.28 -9.20
CA ARG A 3 42.61 -6.54 -9.68
C ARG A 3 41.94 -7.46 -8.65
N SER A 4 40.80 -7.05 -8.09
CA SER A 4 39.98 -7.90 -7.23
C SER A 4 39.83 -9.28 -7.88
N SER A 5 40.13 -10.35 -7.13
CA SER A 5 39.96 -11.71 -7.62
C SER A 5 38.52 -11.90 -8.16
N PRO A 6 38.31 -12.69 -9.22
CA PRO A 6 36.97 -12.92 -9.81
C PRO A 6 35.88 -13.36 -8.81
N GLN A 7 36.29 -13.89 -7.67
CA GLN A 7 35.45 -14.33 -6.56
C GLN A 7 35.14 -13.21 -5.54
N GLY A 8 36.00 -12.19 -5.42
CA GLY A 8 35.83 -11.06 -4.50
C GLY A 8 34.66 -10.15 -4.92
N TRP A 9 34.61 -9.72 -6.18
CA TRP A 9 33.50 -8.87 -6.66
C TRP A 9 32.15 -9.60 -6.64
N LYS A 10 32.15 -10.92 -6.88
CA LYS A 10 30.92 -11.74 -6.75
C LYS A 10 30.41 -11.74 -5.31
N ALA A 11 31.31 -11.88 -4.34
CA ALA A 11 30.95 -11.84 -2.91
C ALA A 11 30.44 -10.45 -2.49
N GLU A 12 31.06 -9.38 -2.98
CA GLU A 12 30.59 -8.00 -2.77
C GLU A 12 29.19 -7.80 -3.37
N VAL A 13 28.96 -8.19 -4.63
CA VAL A 13 27.64 -8.11 -5.28
C VAL A 13 26.58 -8.90 -4.52
N ALA A 14 26.90 -10.14 -4.12
CA ALA A 14 25.97 -10.96 -3.32
C ALA A 14 25.67 -10.34 -1.94
N THR A 15 26.61 -9.60 -1.37
CA THR A 15 26.41 -8.85 -0.11
C THR A 15 25.51 -7.64 -0.35
N THR A 16 25.74 -6.87 -1.41
CA THR A 16 24.89 -5.73 -1.78
C THR A 16 23.45 -6.18 -2.09
N LEU A 17 23.26 -7.30 -2.80
CA LEU A 17 21.93 -7.83 -3.09
C LEU A 17 21.16 -8.24 -1.83
N ARG A 18 21.85 -8.84 -0.84
CA ARG A 18 21.26 -9.15 0.47
C ARG A 18 20.86 -7.89 1.22
N ALA A 19 21.73 -6.87 1.26
CA ALA A 19 21.41 -5.59 1.87
C ALA A 19 20.16 -4.93 1.21
N ILE A 20 20.05 -4.99 -0.12
CA ILE A 20 18.85 -4.50 -0.81
C ILE A 20 17.60 -5.30 -0.41
N GLN A 21 17.72 -6.63 -0.29
CA GLN A 21 16.62 -7.49 0.15
C GLN A 21 16.19 -7.17 1.58
N GLU A 22 17.13 -6.94 2.49
CA GLU A 22 16.86 -6.54 3.88
C GLU A 22 16.13 -5.20 3.95
N VAL A 23 16.55 -4.20 3.16
CA VAL A 23 15.85 -2.91 3.07
C VAL A 23 14.42 -3.10 2.56
N ARG A 24 14.21 -3.87 1.49
CA ARG A 24 12.86 -4.16 0.97
C ARG A 24 11.98 -4.84 2.01
N GLN A 25 12.50 -5.85 2.69
CA GLN A 25 11.76 -6.55 3.75
C GLN A 25 11.41 -5.61 4.91
N THR A 26 12.32 -4.71 5.27
CA THR A 26 12.07 -3.71 6.31
C THR A 26 10.98 -2.73 5.90
N CYS A 27 10.99 -2.28 4.64
CA CYS A 27 9.93 -1.45 4.08
C CYS A 27 8.59 -2.19 4.10
N ASP A 28 8.52 -3.42 3.59
CA ASP A 28 7.29 -4.23 3.56
C ASP A 28 6.69 -4.43 4.96
N ASN A 29 7.54 -4.72 5.96
CA ASN A 29 7.11 -4.88 7.35
C ASN A 29 6.59 -3.57 7.94
N THR A 30 7.26 -2.46 7.65
CA THR A 30 6.89 -1.12 8.14
C THR A 30 5.58 -0.65 7.49
N GLU A 31 5.41 -0.90 6.19
CA GLU A 31 4.17 -0.65 5.46
C GLU A 31 3.02 -1.41 6.10
N LEU A 32 3.14 -2.72 6.28
CA LEU A 32 2.09 -3.54 6.88
C LEU A 32 1.72 -3.07 8.29
N ALA A 33 2.71 -2.80 9.14
CA ALA A 33 2.49 -2.31 10.50
C ALA A 33 1.77 -0.95 10.50
N THR A 34 2.18 -0.04 9.61
CA THR A 34 1.59 1.29 9.49
C THR A 34 0.18 1.24 8.93
N VAL A 35 -0.09 0.40 7.92
CA VAL A 35 -1.43 0.19 7.37
C VAL A 35 -2.36 -0.38 8.43
N LYS A 36 -1.91 -1.35 9.24
CA LYS A 36 -2.69 -1.84 10.39
C LYS A 36 -3.01 -0.74 11.39
N HIS A 37 -2.04 0.11 11.72
CA HIS A 37 -2.29 1.26 12.59
C HIS A 37 -3.22 2.29 11.96
N ALA A 38 -3.08 2.59 10.67
CA ALA A 38 -3.94 3.53 9.94
C ALA A 38 -5.38 3.02 9.87
N ARG A 39 -5.57 1.74 9.56
CA ARG A 39 -6.88 1.09 9.59
C ARG A 39 -7.46 1.05 11.00
N LYS A 40 -6.64 0.94 12.06
CA LYS A 40 -7.00 1.13 13.48
C LYS A 40 -7.06 2.59 13.95
N ALA A 41 -6.71 3.57 13.10
CA ALA A 41 -6.76 5.01 13.35
C ALA A 41 -7.76 5.80 12.46
N GLY A 42 -8.38 5.14 11.51
CA GLY A 42 -9.74 5.45 11.00
C GLY A 42 -9.72 5.70 9.51
N LEU A 43 -8.51 5.70 8.95
CA LEU A 43 -8.22 6.10 7.60
C LEU A 43 -8.81 5.07 6.65
N SER A 44 -9.55 5.56 5.67
CA SER A 44 -10.06 4.80 4.54
C SER A 44 -8.92 4.20 3.70
N TRP A 45 -9.24 3.16 2.94
CA TRP A 45 -8.30 2.60 1.96
C TRP A 45 -7.85 3.62 0.91
N ALA A 46 -8.69 4.62 0.59
CA ALA A 46 -8.34 5.70 -0.33
C ALA A 46 -7.27 6.63 0.28
N GLU A 47 -7.43 7.07 1.54
CA GLU A 47 -6.44 7.91 2.21
C GLU A 47 -5.08 7.22 2.36
N ILE A 48 -5.10 5.92 2.71
CA ILE A 48 -3.87 5.12 2.79
C ILE A 48 -3.20 5.02 1.41
N ALA A 49 -3.97 4.76 0.36
CA ALA A 49 -3.44 4.68 -1.00
C ALA A 49 -2.84 6.01 -1.47
N THR A 50 -3.51 7.13 -1.19
CA THR A 50 -2.99 8.47 -1.45
C THR A 50 -1.68 8.73 -0.70
N ALA A 51 -1.59 8.35 0.57
CA ALA A 51 -0.37 8.52 1.37
C ALA A 51 0.80 7.66 0.87
N LEU A 52 0.53 6.47 0.33
CA LEU A 52 1.53 5.56 -0.25
C LEU A 52 1.85 5.86 -1.72
N GLY A 53 1.09 6.73 -2.38
CA GLY A 53 1.27 7.05 -3.80
C GLY A 53 0.86 5.94 -4.76
N VAL A 54 -0.08 5.08 -4.36
CA VAL A 54 -0.61 3.95 -5.16
C VAL A 54 -2.12 4.06 -5.35
N SER A 55 -2.71 3.22 -6.19
CA SER A 55 -4.16 3.19 -6.36
C SER A 55 -4.87 2.52 -5.18
N ARG A 56 -6.13 2.93 -4.91
CA ARG A 56 -6.99 2.28 -3.90
C ARG A 56 -7.11 0.77 -4.15
N GLN A 57 -7.21 0.36 -5.41
CA GLN A 57 -7.32 -1.04 -5.79
C GLN A 57 -6.06 -1.84 -5.40
N ALA A 58 -4.86 -1.29 -5.63
CA ALA A 58 -3.61 -1.96 -5.28
C ALA A 58 -3.49 -2.20 -3.76
N VAL A 59 -3.88 -1.21 -2.96
CA VAL A 59 -3.91 -1.33 -1.49
C VAL A 59 -4.95 -2.36 -1.05
N TRP A 60 -6.15 -2.32 -1.65
CA TRP A 60 -7.22 -3.25 -1.33
C TRP A 60 -6.84 -4.70 -1.65
N GLU A 61 -6.33 -4.97 -2.85
CA GLU A 61 -5.87 -6.31 -3.26
C GLU A 61 -4.80 -6.84 -2.29
N ARG A 62 -3.92 -5.96 -1.79
CA ARG A 62 -2.82 -6.34 -0.90
C ARG A 62 -3.25 -6.56 0.55
N TRP A 63 -4.24 -5.82 1.07
CA TRP A 63 -4.45 -5.70 2.51
C TRP A 63 -5.91 -5.69 2.99
N HIS A 64 -6.92 -5.88 2.13
CA HIS A 64 -8.33 -5.86 2.55
C HIS A 64 -8.67 -6.83 3.69
N GLU A 65 -7.97 -7.97 3.78
CA GLU A 65 -8.10 -8.94 4.87
C GLU A 65 -7.82 -8.36 6.27
N ILE A 66 -7.11 -7.24 6.38
CA ILE A 66 -6.86 -6.56 7.66
C ILE A 66 -8.18 -6.14 8.31
N ASP A 67 -9.17 -5.72 7.54
CA ASP A 67 -10.47 -5.28 8.07
C ASP A 67 -11.23 -6.42 8.76
N GLU A 68 -11.01 -7.68 8.37
CA GLU A 68 -11.60 -8.86 9.02
C GLU A 68 -11.05 -9.08 10.44
N THR A 69 -9.82 -8.62 10.68
CA THR A 69 -9.13 -8.75 11.98
C THR A 69 -9.48 -7.63 12.96
N LEU A 70 -10.17 -6.58 12.50
CA LEU A 70 -10.55 -5.44 13.33
C LEU A 70 -11.89 -5.69 14.03
N PRO A 71 -12.05 -5.27 15.30
CA PRO A 71 -13.31 -5.43 16.02
C PRO A 71 -14.44 -4.65 15.32
N LYS A 72 -15.56 -5.34 15.03
CA LYS A 72 -16.77 -4.81 14.37
C LYS A 72 -17.61 -3.90 15.28
N ASN A 73 -17.00 -3.02 16.08
CA ASN A 73 -17.76 -2.08 16.90
C ASN A 73 -17.85 -0.72 16.20
N ASP A 74 -19.04 -0.12 16.22
CA ASP A 74 -19.43 1.13 15.53
C ASP A 74 -18.56 2.35 15.83
N GLN A 75 -17.70 2.28 16.86
CA GLN A 75 -16.70 3.29 17.17
C GLN A 75 -15.59 3.37 16.10
N TRP A 76 -15.51 2.37 15.23
CA TRP A 76 -14.43 2.12 14.28
C TRP A 76 -14.93 1.76 12.85
N GLY A 77 -16.25 1.71 12.63
CA GLY A 77 -16.88 1.01 11.50
C GLY A 77 -17.07 1.81 10.19
N PRO A 78 -17.23 1.10 9.05
CA PRO A 78 -17.18 1.64 7.67
C PRO A 78 -18.31 2.61 7.29
N SER A 79 -19.33 2.79 8.12
CA SER A 79 -20.47 3.67 7.82
C SER A 79 -20.17 5.16 7.96
N ALA A 80 -19.11 5.55 8.68
CA ALA A 80 -18.63 6.94 8.70
C ALA A 80 -17.79 7.31 7.46
N LEU A 81 -17.39 6.31 6.67
CA LEU A 81 -16.44 6.42 5.56
C LEU A 81 -17.07 6.09 4.20
N ASN A 82 -18.40 5.89 4.14
CA ASN A 82 -19.08 5.61 2.88
C ASN A 82 -18.88 6.80 1.93
N ASP A 83 -17.99 6.59 0.97
CA ASP A 83 -17.72 7.39 -0.21
C ASP A 83 -18.98 8.15 -0.66
N THR A 84 -19.13 9.40 -0.21
CA THR A 84 -19.82 10.43 -0.98
C THR A 84 -18.94 10.89 -2.14
N ALA A 85 -18.24 9.96 -2.80
CA ALA A 85 -17.73 10.12 -4.14
C ALA A 85 -18.88 9.85 -5.13
N SER A 86 -19.95 10.62 -4.97
CA SER A 86 -20.85 10.96 -6.07
C SER A 86 -20.17 11.99 -6.96
N ALA A 87 -20.49 11.91 -8.25
CA ALA A 87 -20.35 12.92 -9.31
C ALA A 87 -19.01 13.02 -10.08
N GLY A 88 -18.88 12.15 -11.09
CA GLY A 88 -18.01 12.38 -12.25
C GLY A 88 -18.23 11.32 -13.33
N SER A 89 -18.90 11.72 -14.43
CA SER A 89 -19.06 10.97 -15.69
C SER A 89 -20.25 10.00 -15.82
N ALA A 90 -21.47 10.51 -15.63
CA ALA A 90 -22.61 10.06 -16.42
C ALA A 90 -22.86 11.13 -17.50
N ALA A 91 -22.34 10.88 -18.71
CA ALA A 91 -22.65 11.67 -19.89
C ALA A 91 -24.11 11.40 -20.28
N THR A 92 -25.03 12.19 -19.73
CA THR A 92 -26.31 12.49 -20.36
C THR A 92 -26.10 13.61 -21.35
N ASP A 93 -26.06 13.28 -22.64
CA ASP A 93 -26.93 13.95 -23.59
C ASP A 93 -27.19 13.02 -24.78
N SER A 94 -28.40 12.45 -24.79
CA SER A 94 -29.08 12.08 -26.00
C SER A 94 -30.11 13.18 -26.27
N SER A 95 -30.06 13.73 -27.48
CA SER A 95 -31.11 14.47 -28.20
C SER A 95 -30.90 15.97 -28.32
N SER A 96 -30.56 16.39 -29.54
CA SER A 96 -31.14 17.60 -30.14
C SER A 96 -31.15 17.49 -31.67
N ALA A 97 -32.39 17.53 -32.19
CA ALA A 97 -32.87 17.97 -33.52
C ALA A 97 -32.44 17.22 -34.79
#